data_AF-A0A7W3T417-F1
#
_entry.id   AF-A0A7W3T417-F1
#
_cell.length_a   1.000
_cell.length_b   1.000
_cell.length_c   1.000
_cell.angle_alpha   90.00
_cell.angle_beta   90.00
_cell.angle_gamma   90.00
#
_symmetry.space_group_name_H-M   'P 1'
#
loop_
_entity.id
_entity.type
_entity.pdbx_description
1 polymer ?
#
loop_
_entity_poly.entity_id
_entity_poly.type
_entity_poly.pdbx_seq_one_letter_code
_entity_poly.pdbx_strand_id
1 'polypeptide(L)'
;MHPPHLDLRLDGFRATDEQTEEAFRDAIGIDHADLIPLAEHHTPEGTSYHLLHHAAATWGTPGEPQLIALHLWRDLREKTFGFTHAPLPLVAMAQSWLVHRGCPREKIRLAPDTGTAAADETTRALEDRLTYEGNHFALLDSYTDDDPDHAATVVILRSLDEHSPSPFRVLHETVDTASRTHTLREGGFTTHAEALRWCGDALAGKATPPPPFRSTVRPGPQPIGAPPGVGHRSAGRGR
;
A
#
# COMPACT_ATOMS: atom_id res chain seq x y z
N MET A 1 -10.44 -20.22 12.90
CA MET A 1 -8.96 -20.22 12.79
C MET A 1 -8.45 -19.14 13.72
N HIS A 2 -7.41 -19.41 14.52
CA HIS A 2 -6.74 -18.33 15.26
C HIS A 2 -6.05 -17.42 14.23
N PRO A 3 -6.08 -16.09 14.38
CA PRO A 3 -5.26 -15.23 13.54
C PRO A 3 -3.79 -15.65 13.66
N PRO A 4 -2.99 -15.54 12.58
CA PRO A 4 -1.56 -15.80 12.67
C PRO A 4 -0.94 -14.91 13.75
N HIS A 5 -0.12 -15.48 14.61
CA HIS A 5 0.62 -14.72 15.62
C HIS A 5 1.81 -14.03 14.96
N LEU A 6 2.02 -12.76 15.26
CA LEU A 6 3.18 -12.01 14.77
C LEU A 6 4.47 -12.58 15.36
N ASP A 7 5.40 -13.03 14.52
CA ASP A 7 6.76 -13.43 14.91
C ASP A 7 7.79 -12.48 14.30
N LEU A 8 8.35 -11.62 15.14
CA LEU A 8 9.38 -10.64 14.75
C LEU A 8 10.79 -11.23 14.73
N ARG A 9 10.98 -12.47 15.21
CA ARG A 9 12.26 -13.19 15.29
C ARG A 9 13.33 -12.36 16.00
N LEU A 10 12.99 -11.86 17.18
CA LEU A 10 13.86 -11.04 18.04
C LEU A 10 14.40 -11.79 19.25
N ASP A 11 14.10 -13.09 19.39
CA ASP A 11 14.63 -13.90 20.50
C ASP A 11 16.17 -13.85 20.54
N GLY A 12 16.69 -13.41 21.69
CA GLY A 12 18.13 -13.26 21.90
C GLY A 12 18.75 -12.02 21.25
N PHE A 13 17.94 -11.11 20.71
CA PHE A 13 18.37 -9.78 20.26
C PHE A 13 17.89 -8.72 21.24
N ARG A 14 18.70 -7.68 21.41
CA ARG A 14 18.30 -6.44 22.07
C ARG A 14 18.24 -5.29 21.07
N ALA A 15 17.56 -4.20 21.38
CA ALA A 15 17.62 -3.02 20.53
C ALA A 15 19.06 -2.50 20.41
N THR A 16 19.39 -1.83 19.31
CA THR A 16 20.74 -1.25 19.11
C THR A 16 21.10 -0.22 20.21
N ASP A 17 20.11 0.51 20.71
CA ASP A 17 20.22 1.47 21.82
C ASP A 17 18.87 1.63 22.53
N GLU A 18 18.88 2.34 23.68
CA GLU A 18 17.68 2.58 24.50
C GLU A 18 16.60 3.36 23.74
N GLN A 19 17.00 4.28 22.86
CA GLN A 19 16.05 5.06 22.06
C GLN A 19 15.29 4.17 21.07
N THR A 20 15.98 3.21 20.45
CA THR A 20 15.40 2.21 19.57
C THR A 20 14.47 1.28 20.34
N GLU A 21 14.83 0.90 21.56
CA GLU A 21 13.98 0.07 22.44
C GLU A 21 12.66 0.77 22.78
N GLU A 22 12.73 2.02 23.22
CA GLU A 22 11.56 2.83 23.53
C GLU A 22 10.67 3.06 22.30
N ALA A 23 11.26 3.49 21.19
CA ALA A 23 10.52 3.68 19.95
C ALA A 23 9.85 2.39 19.48
N PHE A 24 10.52 1.23 19.64
CA PHE A 24 9.97 -0.06 19.26
C PHE A 24 8.83 -0.49 20.19
N ARG A 25 9.00 -0.30 21.50
CA ARG A 25 7.95 -0.57 22.48
C ARG A 25 6.69 0.23 22.14
N ASP A 26 6.82 1.51 21.87
CA ASP A 26 5.68 2.38 21.62
C ASP A 26 5.02 2.12 20.26
N ALA A 27 5.80 1.79 19.24
CA ALA A 27 5.28 1.55 17.88
C ALA A 27 4.72 0.14 17.64
N ILE A 28 5.27 -0.86 18.32
CA ILE A 28 5.02 -2.30 18.03
C ILE A 28 4.79 -3.10 19.31
N GLY A 29 5.54 -2.83 20.38
CA GLY A 29 5.55 -3.66 21.58
C GLY A 29 4.28 -3.59 22.42
N ILE A 30 3.71 -2.38 22.61
CA ILE A 30 2.49 -2.18 23.42
C ILE A 30 1.31 -2.93 22.82
N ASP A 31 1.12 -2.81 21.51
CA ASP A 31 -0.03 -3.39 20.80
C ASP A 31 0.30 -4.70 20.08
N HIS A 32 1.42 -5.36 20.43
CA HIS A 32 1.91 -6.55 19.73
C HIS A 32 0.84 -7.65 19.58
N ALA A 33 -0.02 -7.82 20.58
CA ALA A 33 -1.09 -8.82 20.56
C ALA A 33 -2.22 -8.48 19.57
N ASP A 34 -2.39 -7.20 19.23
CA ASP A 34 -3.41 -6.68 18.31
C ASP A 34 -2.86 -6.48 16.88
N LEU A 35 -1.56 -6.71 16.67
CA LEU A 35 -0.93 -6.67 15.36
C LEU A 35 -1.08 -8.01 14.63
N ILE A 36 -1.94 -8.03 13.62
CA ILE A 36 -2.20 -9.19 12.78
C ILE A 36 -1.34 -9.12 11.51
N PRO A 37 -0.43 -10.07 11.26
CA PRO A 37 0.36 -10.09 10.03
C PRO A 37 -0.53 -10.43 8.83
N LEU A 38 -0.54 -9.54 7.83
CA LEU A 38 -1.22 -9.73 6.55
C LEU A 38 -0.28 -10.26 5.47
N ALA A 39 0.99 -9.85 5.51
CA ALA A 39 2.07 -10.40 4.69
C ALA A 39 3.42 -10.21 5.39
N GLU A 40 4.34 -11.14 5.16
CA GLU A 40 5.68 -11.09 5.73
C GLU A 40 6.73 -11.66 4.79
N HIS A 41 7.94 -11.12 4.87
CA HIS A 41 9.10 -11.63 4.17
C HIS A 41 10.35 -11.53 5.04
N HIS A 42 11.10 -12.62 5.17
CA HIS A 42 12.34 -12.68 5.90
C HIS A 42 13.50 -13.07 4.97
N THR A 43 14.63 -12.39 5.13
CA THR A 43 15.87 -12.71 4.42
C THR A 43 16.84 -13.46 5.34
N PRO A 44 17.69 -14.35 4.79
CA PRO A 44 18.71 -15.06 5.57
C PRO A 44 19.70 -14.13 6.29
N GLU A 45 19.91 -12.93 5.73
CA GLU A 45 20.83 -11.91 6.24
C GLU A 45 20.26 -11.16 7.46
N GLY A 46 19.09 -11.55 7.94
CA GLY A 46 18.50 -10.98 9.15
C GLY A 46 17.64 -9.75 8.91
N THR A 47 17.13 -9.53 7.69
CA THR A 47 16.12 -8.50 7.41
C THR A 47 14.71 -9.09 7.40
N SER A 48 13.72 -8.35 7.87
CA SER A 48 12.31 -8.72 7.80
C SER A 48 11.43 -7.54 7.44
N TYR A 49 10.39 -7.86 6.67
CA TYR A 49 9.39 -6.94 6.19
C TYR A 49 8.04 -7.49 6.61
N HIS A 50 7.22 -6.65 7.24
CA HIS A 50 5.88 -7.02 7.65
C HIS A 50 4.89 -5.96 7.19
N LEU A 51 3.75 -6.42 6.66
CA LEU A 51 2.54 -5.63 6.51
C LEU A 51 1.56 -6.13 7.57
N LEU A 52 1.23 -5.28 8.51
CA LEU A 52 0.43 -5.60 9.70
C LEU A 52 -0.89 -4.85 9.65
N HIS A 53 -1.94 -5.46 10.19
CA HIS A 53 -3.20 -4.79 10.53
C HIS A 53 -3.28 -4.60 12.05
N HIS A 54 -3.55 -3.38 12.50
CA HIS A 54 -3.68 -3.02 13.90
C HIS A 54 -5.14 -3.14 14.35
N ALA A 55 -5.53 -4.30 14.87
CA ALA A 55 -6.92 -4.62 15.18
C ALA A 55 -7.53 -3.74 16.30
N ALA A 56 -6.69 -3.15 17.16
CA ALA A 56 -7.13 -2.24 18.20
C ALA A 56 -7.34 -0.79 17.72
N ALA A 57 -7.03 -0.47 16.46
CA ALA A 57 -7.09 0.91 15.94
C ALA A 57 -8.53 1.47 15.97
N THR A 58 -9.53 0.60 15.84
CA THR A 58 -10.95 0.95 15.98
C THR A 58 -11.31 1.57 17.34
N TRP A 59 -10.50 1.30 18.37
CA TRP A 59 -10.67 1.85 19.74
C TRP A 59 -9.75 3.05 20.04
N GLY A 60 -8.89 3.42 19.08
CA GLY A 60 -7.94 4.52 19.18
C GLY A 60 -8.54 5.86 18.74
N THR A 61 -7.73 6.68 18.06
CA THR A 61 -8.24 7.91 17.44
C THR A 61 -9.07 7.56 16.21
N PRO A 62 -10.33 8.00 16.10
CA PRO A 62 -11.14 7.76 14.91
C PRO A 62 -10.44 8.26 13.63
N GLY A 63 -10.49 7.45 12.58
CA GLY A 63 -9.90 7.79 11.29
C GLY A 63 -8.43 7.43 11.10
N GLU A 64 -7.72 7.00 12.16
CA GLU A 64 -6.30 6.65 12.05
C GLU A 64 -6.05 5.46 11.11
N PRO A 65 -4.92 5.46 10.36
CA PRO A 65 -4.54 4.32 9.55
C PRO A 65 -4.42 3.03 10.34
N GLN A 66 -5.08 1.97 9.87
CA GLN A 66 -5.11 0.67 10.54
C GLN A 66 -4.03 -0.30 10.04
N LEU A 67 -3.17 0.12 9.09
CA LEU A 67 -2.09 -0.71 8.56
C LEU A 67 -0.74 -0.17 8.99
N ILE A 68 0.17 -1.07 9.34
CA ILE A 68 1.56 -0.73 9.67
C ILE A 68 2.48 -1.49 8.72
N ALA A 69 3.31 -0.73 7.99
CA ALA A 69 4.46 -1.28 7.29
C ALA A 69 5.66 -1.26 8.23
N LEU A 70 6.28 -2.42 8.49
CA LEU A 70 7.43 -2.58 9.38
C LEU A 70 8.62 -3.16 8.61
N HIS A 71 9.77 -2.49 8.69
CA HIS A 71 11.05 -2.97 8.20
C HIS A 71 12.03 -3.11 9.36
N LEU A 72 12.51 -4.33 9.60
CA LEU A 72 13.32 -4.70 10.75
C LEU A 72 14.61 -5.37 10.29
N TRP A 73 15.74 -5.02 10.89
CA TRP A 73 17.04 -5.63 10.60
C TRP A 73 17.75 -6.05 11.89
N ARG A 74 18.56 -7.10 11.79
CA ARG A 74 19.32 -7.65 12.91
C ARG A 74 20.81 -7.70 12.57
N ASP A 75 21.64 -7.28 13.52
CA ASP A 75 23.06 -7.62 13.54
C ASP A 75 23.23 -8.98 14.25
N LEU A 76 23.49 -10.01 13.45
CA LEU A 76 23.63 -11.38 13.95
C LEU A 76 24.87 -11.60 14.83
N ARG A 77 25.88 -10.73 14.71
CA ARG A 77 27.14 -10.82 15.46
C ARG A 77 26.98 -10.13 16.81
N GLU A 78 26.52 -8.88 16.81
CA GLU A 78 26.34 -8.09 18.02
C GLU A 78 25.03 -8.44 18.76
N LYS A 79 24.18 -9.26 18.15
CA LYS A 79 22.86 -9.65 18.67
C LYS A 79 22.01 -8.42 18.97
N THR A 80 22.00 -7.47 18.05
CA THR A 80 21.15 -6.27 18.15
C THR A 80 20.16 -6.17 17.00
N PHE A 81 19.08 -5.41 17.17
CA PHE A 81 18.13 -5.10 16.11
C PHE A 81 17.86 -3.60 16.02
N GLY A 82 17.50 -3.17 14.81
CA GLY A 82 16.91 -1.86 14.54
C GLY A 82 15.67 -2.02 13.66
N PHE A 83 14.87 -0.97 13.59
CA PHE A 83 13.65 -0.99 12.80
C PHE A 83 13.27 0.40 12.28
N THR A 84 12.40 0.40 11.28
CA THR A 84 11.62 1.55 10.85
C THR A 84 10.20 1.08 10.59
N HIS A 85 9.22 1.95 10.77
CA HIS A 85 7.83 1.62 10.47
C HIS A 85 7.09 2.84 9.90
N ALA A 86 5.92 2.61 9.34
CA ALA A 86 4.98 3.65 8.93
C ALA A 86 3.53 3.17 9.03
N PRO A 87 2.66 3.88 9.77
CA PRO A 87 1.21 3.75 9.64
C PRO A 87 0.78 4.27 8.27
N LEU A 88 0.03 3.47 7.51
CA LEU A 88 -0.36 3.79 6.13
C LEU A 88 -1.82 3.42 5.87
N PRO A 89 -2.57 4.25 5.14
CA PRO A 89 -4.02 4.08 5.04
C PRO A 89 -4.45 2.95 4.10
N LEU A 90 -3.58 2.55 3.14
CA LEU A 90 -3.91 1.57 2.12
C LEU A 90 -2.83 0.49 2.00
N VAL A 91 -3.25 -0.74 1.67
CA VAL A 91 -2.35 -1.89 1.46
C VAL A 91 -1.29 -1.58 0.40
N ALA A 92 -1.70 -1.02 -0.75
CA ALA A 92 -0.77 -0.68 -1.83
C ALA A 92 0.29 0.34 -1.40
N MET A 93 -0.06 1.27 -0.50
CA MET A 93 0.89 2.24 0.05
C MET A 93 1.88 1.58 1.02
N ALA A 94 1.40 0.69 1.91
CA ALA A 94 2.24 -0.11 2.79
C ALA A 94 3.22 -1.00 2.02
N GLN A 95 2.74 -1.67 0.96
CA GLN A 95 3.58 -2.45 0.06
C GLN A 95 4.60 -1.57 -0.65
N SER A 96 4.20 -0.41 -1.18
CA SER A 96 5.14 0.53 -1.80
C SER A 96 6.25 0.94 -0.83
N TRP A 97 5.90 1.28 0.42
CA TRP A 97 6.86 1.68 1.44
C TRP A 97 7.90 0.60 1.75
N LEU A 98 7.48 -0.68 1.78
CA LEU A 98 8.36 -1.83 2.01
C LEU A 98 9.21 -2.15 0.77
N VAL A 99 8.64 -2.08 -0.43
CA VAL A 99 9.36 -2.30 -1.70
C VAL A 99 10.49 -1.29 -1.86
N HIS A 100 10.25 -0.02 -1.53
CA HIS A 100 11.28 1.02 -1.56
C HIS A 100 12.39 0.84 -0.52
N ARG A 101 12.22 -0.09 0.44
CA ARG A 101 13.25 -0.50 1.40
C ARG A 101 13.93 -1.82 1.04
N GLY A 102 13.66 -2.36 -0.14
CA GLY A 102 14.30 -3.55 -0.66
C GLY A 102 13.49 -4.84 -0.55
N CYS A 103 12.22 -4.77 -0.10
CA CYS A 103 11.35 -5.94 -0.13
C CYS A 103 10.99 -6.32 -1.58
N PRO A 104 11.20 -7.58 -2.01
CA PRO A 104 10.72 -8.01 -3.32
C PRO A 104 9.19 -7.99 -3.37
N ARG A 105 8.61 -7.36 -4.39
CA ARG A 105 7.16 -7.11 -4.49
C ARG A 105 6.34 -8.38 -4.32
N GLU A 106 6.73 -9.45 -5.01
CA GLU A 106 6.05 -10.73 -5.00
C GLU A 106 6.08 -11.44 -3.63
N LYS A 107 6.97 -11.01 -2.73
CA LYS A 107 7.10 -11.57 -1.38
C LYS A 107 6.25 -10.87 -0.33
N ILE A 108 5.70 -9.70 -0.65
CA ILE A 108 4.86 -8.91 0.27
C ILE A 108 3.43 -8.71 -0.26
N ARG A 109 3.04 -9.47 -1.28
CA ARG A 109 1.65 -9.56 -1.75
C ARG A 109 0.79 -10.23 -0.69
N LEU A 110 -0.43 -9.74 -0.51
CA LEU A 110 -1.41 -10.42 0.31
C LEU A 110 -1.76 -11.78 -0.31
N ALA A 111 -2.01 -12.77 0.55
CA ALA A 111 -2.55 -14.04 0.09
C ALA A 111 -3.99 -13.82 -0.44
N PRO A 112 -4.45 -14.62 -1.43
CA PRO A 112 -5.77 -14.42 -2.06
C PRO A 112 -6.98 -14.40 -1.12
N ASP A 113 -6.84 -14.99 0.07
CA ASP A 113 -7.87 -15.10 1.11
C ASP A 113 -7.72 -14.07 2.24
N THR A 114 -6.70 -13.20 2.17
CA THR A 114 -6.42 -12.15 3.14
C THR A 114 -7.04 -10.82 2.72
N GLY A 115 -7.84 -10.21 3.59
CA GLY A 115 -8.51 -8.94 3.32
C GLY A 115 -9.70 -9.07 2.35
N THR A 116 -9.78 -8.12 1.41
CA THR A 116 -10.78 -8.03 0.34
C THR A 116 -10.13 -8.11 -1.04
N ALA A 117 -10.88 -8.60 -2.03
CA ALA A 117 -10.42 -8.65 -3.42
C ALA A 117 -10.78 -7.36 -4.16
N ALA A 118 -9.92 -6.92 -5.09
CA ALA A 118 -10.26 -5.82 -5.99
C ALA A 118 -11.55 -6.16 -6.77
N ALA A 119 -12.55 -5.26 -6.69
CA ALA A 119 -13.86 -5.45 -7.30
C ALA A 119 -13.82 -5.43 -8.84
N ASP A 120 -12.83 -4.74 -9.42
CA ASP A 120 -12.66 -4.59 -10.86
C ASP A 120 -11.20 -4.38 -11.28
N GLU A 121 -10.96 -4.44 -12.59
CA GLU A 121 -9.62 -4.26 -13.17
C GLU A 121 -9.09 -2.83 -12.99
N THR A 122 -9.98 -1.84 -12.86
CA THR A 122 -9.56 -0.44 -12.62
C THR A 122 -8.92 -0.31 -11.24
N THR A 123 -9.53 -0.93 -10.23
CA THR A 123 -9.02 -1.04 -8.86
C THR A 123 -7.66 -1.74 -8.88
N ARG A 124 -7.59 -2.94 -9.47
CA ARG A 124 -6.35 -3.73 -9.55
C ARG A 124 -5.21 -2.95 -10.21
N ALA A 125 -5.46 -2.31 -11.35
CA ALA A 125 -4.46 -1.53 -12.06
C ALA A 125 -3.98 -0.31 -11.26
N LEU A 126 -4.88 0.32 -10.49
CA LEU A 126 -4.52 1.44 -9.62
C LEU A 126 -3.66 0.98 -8.44
N GLU A 127 -4.00 -0.14 -7.79
CA GLU A 127 -3.20 -0.72 -6.70
C GLU A 127 -1.80 -1.13 -7.16
N ASP A 128 -1.69 -1.80 -8.31
CA ASP A 128 -0.41 -2.18 -8.89
C ASP A 128 0.45 -0.93 -9.19
N ARG A 129 -0.17 0.15 -9.69
CA ARG A 129 0.51 1.42 -9.93
C ARG A 129 0.95 2.10 -8.64
N LEU A 130 0.09 2.17 -7.62
CA LEU A 130 0.41 2.78 -6.32
C LEU A 130 1.54 2.04 -5.60
N THR A 131 1.58 0.72 -5.74
CA THR A 131 2.68 -0.10 -5.21
C THR A 131 4.02 0.33 -5.81
N TYR A 132 4.04 0.73 -7.08
CA TYR A 132 5.26 1.18 -7.78
C TYR A 132 5.57 2.67 -7.55
N GLU A 133 4.57 3.55 -7.65
CA GLU A 133 4.73 5.00 -7.68
C GLU A 133 4.54 5.68 -6.31
N GLY A 134 4.29 4.93 -5.24
CA GLY A 134 3.94 5.48 -3.93
C GLY A 134 4.97 6.47 -3.36
N ASN A 135 6.25 6.32 -3.70
CA ASN A 135 7.32 7.24 -3.29
C ASN A 135 7.35 8.57 -4.08
N HIS A 136 6.54 8.73 -5.13
CA HIS A 136 6.40 9.97 -5.89
C HIS A 136 5.42 10.96 -5.24
N PHE A 137 4.83 10.59 -4.10
CA PHE A 137 3.84 11.38 -3.39
C PHE A 137 4.19 11.54 -1.92
N ALA A 138 3.88 12.71 -1.38
CA ALA A 138 3.76 12.92 0.06
C ALA A 138 2.32 12.63 0.49
N LEU A 139 2.15 11.83 1.55
CA LEU A 139 0.88 11.69 2.26
C LEU A 139 0.61 12.98 3.05
N LEU A 140 -0.50 13.65 2.76
CA LEU A 140 -0.90 14.87 3.47
C LEU A 140 -1.96 14.60 4.54
N ASP A 141 -2.96 13.80 4.20
CA ASP A 141 -4.10 13.52 5.06
C ASP A 141 -4.70 12.16 4.70
N SER A 142 -5.34 11.51 5.67
CA SER A 142 -6.12 10.29 5.45
C SER A 142 -7.14 10.10 6.55
N TYR A 143 -8.27 9.49 6.20
CA TYR A 143 -9.28 9.08 7.15
C TYR A 143 -9.84 7.72 6.76
N THR A 144 -9.87 6.78 7.71
CA THR A 144 -10.52 5.48 7.58
C THR A 144 -11.81 5.47 8.41
N ASP A 145 -12.94 5.35 7.71
CA ASP A 145 -14.23 4.99 8.29
C ASP A 145 -14.34 3.47 8.31
N ASP A 146 -14.37 2.89 9.50
CA ASP A 146 -14.45 1.45 9.73
C ASP A 146 -15.86 0.98 10.12
N ASP A 147 -16.89 1.82 9.93
CA ASP A 147 -18.28 1.41 10.03
C ASP A 147 -18.57 0.26 9.04
N PRO A 148 -19.02 -0.92 9.49
CA PRO A 148 -19.29 -2.06 8.62
C PRO A 148 -20.30 -1.78 7.50
N ASP A 149 -21.19 -0.80 7.68
CA ASP A 149 -22.20 -0.40 6.69
C ASP A 149 -21.68 0.65 5.70
N HIS A 150 -20.56 1.32 6.02
CA HIS A 150 -19.97 2.39 5.21
C HIS A 150 -18.43 2.39 5.16
N ALA A 151 -17.82 1.21 5.22
CA ALA A 151 -16.36 1.09 5.33
C ALA A 151 -15.66 1.75 4.13
N ALA A 152 -14.92 2.82 4.40
CA ALA A 152 -14.28 3.64 3.38
C ALA A 152 -12.98 4.27 3.89
N THR A 153 -11.99 4.40 3.01
CA THR A 153 -10.76 5.13 3.30
C THR A 153 -10.54 6.22 2.26
N VAL A 154 -10.33 7.45 2.71
CA VAL A 154 -9.94 8.58 1.86
C VAL A 154 -8.50 8.98 2.16
N VAL A 155 -7.73 9.28 1.11
CA VAL A 155 -6.31 9.66 1.24
C VAL A 155 -6.02 10.85 0.36
N ILE A 156 -5.40 11.88 0.91
CA ILE A 156 -4.92 13.04 0.16
C ILE A 156 -3.41 12.94 -0.01
N LEU A 157 -2.99 12.90 -1.26
CA LEU A 157 -1.60 12.85 -1.68
C LEU A 157 -1.19 14.15 -2.37
N ARG A 158 0.07 14.55 -2.19
CA ARG A 158 0.70 15.63 -2.97
C ARG A 158 1.81 15.06 -3.84
N SER A 159 1.78 15.38 -5.13
CA SER A 159 2.88 15.03 -6.03
C SER A 159 4.17 15.73 -5.59
N LEU A 160 5.25 14.98 -5.56
CA LEU A 160 6.60 15.52 -5.36
C LEU A 160 7.16 16.16 -6.64
N ASP A 161 6.51 15.96 -7.79
CA ASP A 161 6.80 16.70 -9.02
C ASP A 161 6.06 18.06 -9.01
N GLU A 162 6.83 19.13 -8.89
CA GLU A 162 6.34 20.51 -8.87
C GLU A 162 5.66 20.93 -10.17
N HIS A 163 5.88 20.22 -11.28
CA HIS A 163 5.28 20.51 -12.59
C HIS A 163 3.97 19.76 -12.83
N SER A 164 3.48 19.00 -11.85
CA SER A 164 2.26 18.23 -12.00
C SER A 164 1.04 19.14 -12.22
N PRO A 165 0.25 18.96 -13.28
CA PRO A 165 -0.98 19.74 -13.52
C PRO A 165 -2.10 19.42 -12.52
N SER A 166 -1.96 18.33 -11.77
CA SER A 166 -2.85 17.94 -10.67
C SER A 166 -1.98 17.60 -9.46
N PRO A 167 -1.49 18.64 -8.75
CA PRO A 167 -0.51 18.47 -7.68
C PRO A 167 -1.10 17.74 -6.47
N PHE A 168 -2.43 17.72 -6.32
CA PHE A 168 -3.13 16.98 -5.29
C PHE A 168 -3.91 15.83 -5.90
N ARG A 169 -3.88 14.68 -5.22
CA ARG A 169 -4.65 13.50 -5.59
C ARG A 169 -5.46 13.03 -4.41
N VAL A 170 -6.66 12.53 -4.68
CA VAL A 170 -7.44 11.79 -3.68
C VAL A 170 -7.54 10.35 -4.10
N LEU A 171 -7.22 9.44 -3.19
CA LEU A 171 -7.57 8.03 -3.31
C LEU A 171 -8.81 7.79 -2.44
N HIS A 172 -9.79 7.09 -3.00
CA HIS A 172 -11.00 6.71 -2.29
C HIS A 172 -11.22 5.21 -2.44
N GLU A 173 -11.06 4.50 -1.34
CA GLU A 173 -11.37 3.09 -1.20
C GLU A 173 -12.74 2.94 -0.53
N THR A 174 -13.59 2.09 -1.09
CA THR A 174 -14.86 1.67 -0.45
C THR A 174 -14.90 0.15 -0.41
N VAL A 175 -15.36 -0.41 0.70
CA VAL A 175 -15.44 -1.85 0.91
C VAL A 175 -16.88 -2.33 0.87
N ASP A 176 -17.13 -3.36 0.08
CA ASP A 176 -18.36 -4.15 0.13
C ASP A 176 -18.08 -5.41 0.97
N THR A 177 -18.56 -5.38 2.21
CA THR A 177 -18.37 -6.46 3.18
C THR A 177 -19.13 -7.74 2.81
N ALA A 178 -20.23 -7.64 2.04
CA ALA A 178 -21.03 -8.78 1.62
C ALA A 178 -20.35 -9.56 0.49
N SER A 179 -19.79 -8.86 -0.50
CA SER A 179 -19.03 -9.49 -1.58
C SER A 179 -17.55 -9.73 -1.24
N ARG A 180 -17.08 -9.17 -0.11
CA ARG A 180 -15.67 -9.14 0.31
C ARG A 180 -14.77 -8.56 -0.77
N THR A 181 -15.24 -7.48 -1.40
CA THR A 181 -14.48 -6.75 -2.41
C THR A 181 -14.29 -5.30 -2.01
N HIS A 182 -13.29 -4.64 -2.57
CA HIS A 182 -13.11 -3.20 -2.45
C HIS A 182 -12.96 -2.55 -3.82
N THR A 183 -13.37 -1.29 -3.88
CA THR A 183 -13.23 -0.44 -5.07
C THR A 183 -12.29 0.71 -4.73
N LEU A 184 -11.25 0.91 -5.54
CA LEU A 184 -10.32 2.03 -5.38
C LEU A 184 -10.43 2.98 -6.58
N ARG A 185 -10.54 4.28 -6.30
CA ARG A 185 -10.58 5.34 -7.32
C ARG A 185 -9.60 6.45 -7.00
N GLU A 186 -9.05 7.06 -8.04
CA GLU A 186 -8.13 8.21 -7.94
C GLU A 186 -8.76 9.44 -8.60
N GLY A 187 -8.72 10.57 -7.89
CA GLY A 187 -9.12 11.89 -8.38
C GLY A 187 -7.98 12.89 -8.40
N GLY A 188 -8.01 13.84 -9.33
CA GLY A 188 -7.04 14.94 -9.43
C GLY A 188 -7.61 16.28 -8.99
N PHE A 189 -6.88 17.04 -8.18
CA PHE A 189 -7.29 18.34 -7.63
C PHE A 189 -6.20 19.40 -7.79
N THR A 190 -6.62 20.65 -7.91
CA THR A 190 -5.68 21.79 -8.06
C THR A 190 -5.23 22.33 -6.72
N THR A 191 -6.05 22.20 -5.68
CA THR A 191 -5.74 22.67 -4.33
C THR A 191 -6.02 21.61 -3.27
N HIS A 192 -5.28 21.68 -2.16
CA HIS A 192 -5.50 20.85 -0.98
C HIS A 192 -6.93 21.01 -0.42
N ALA A 193 -7.44 22.25 -0.39
CA ALA A 193 -8.77 22.55 0.16
C ALA A 193 -9.91 21.94 -0.66
N GLU A 194 -9.77 21.84 -1.99
CA GLU A 194 -10.74 21.15 -2.84
C GLU A 194 -10.71 19.64 -2.60
N ALA A 195 -9.52 19.05 -2.50
CA ALA A 195 -9.35 17.62 -2.17
C ALA A 195 -9.98 17.30 -0.81
N LEU A 196 -9.68 18.10 0.22
CA LEU A 196 -10.21 17.91 1.57
C LEU A 196 -11.74 18.03 1.62
N ARG A 197 -12.30 19.03 0.94
CA ARG A 197 -13.76 19.18 0.84
C ARG A 197 -14.39 17.97 0.17
N TRP A 198 -13.79 17.49 -0.93
CA TRP A 198 -14.28 16.30 -1.62
C TRP A 198 -14.24 15.06 -0.72
N CYS A 199 -13.17 14.86 0.06
CA CYS A 199 -13.08 13.77 1.04
C CYS A 199 -14.22 13.85 2.08
N GLY A 200 -14.48 15.03 2.63
CA GLY A 200 -15.58 15.24 3.58
C GLY A 200 -16.96 14.94 2.96
N ASP A 201 -17.18 15.35 1.71
CA ASP A 201 -18.42 15.03 0.99
C ASP A 201 -18.53 13.52 0.70
N ALA A 202 -17.41 12.83 0.43
CA ALA A 202 -17.38 11.40 0.14
C ALA A 202 -17.74 10.58 1.38
N LEU A 203 -17.11 10.87 2.52
CA LEU A 203 -17.42 10.26 3.82
C LEU A 203 -18.85 10.56 4.28
N ALA A 204 -19.43 11.69 3.86
CA ALA A 204 -20.83 12.01 4.13
C ALA A 204 -21.83 11.36 3.17
N GLY A 205 -21.37 10.52 2.22
CA GLY A 205 -22.20 9.89 1.18
C GLY A 205 -22.77 10.87 0.15
N LYS A 206 -22.18 12.06 0.00
CA LYS A 206 -22.67 13.17 -0.84
C LYS A 206 -21.80 13.44 -2.06
N ALA A 207 -20.57 12.94 -2.10
CA ALA A 207 -19.67 13.20 -3.21
C ALA A 207 -20.16 12.54 -4.51
N THR A 208 -20.01 13.27 -5.61
CA THR A 208 -19.97 12.67 -6.93
C THR A 208 -18.65 11.92 -7.12
N PRO A 209 -18.55 11.00 -8.11
CA PRO A 209 -17.28 10.36 -8.45
C PRO A 209 -16.14 11.39 -8.56
N PRO A 210 -14.92 11.02 -8.12
CA PRO A 210 -13.81 11.95 -8.12
C PRO A 210 -13.52 12.44 -9.55
N PRO A 211 -13.08 13.70 -9.73
CA PRO A 211 -12.72 14.22 -11.05
C PRO A 211 -11.60 13.37 -11.64
N PRO A 212 -11.67 12.98 -12.94
CA PRO A 212 -10.73 12.04 -13.52
C PRO A 212 -9.31 12.56 -13.41
N PHE A 213 -8.43 11.78 -12.79
CA PHE A 213 -7.01 12.08 -12.77
C PHE A 213 -6.43 11.93 -14.18
N ARG A 214 -5.85 13.01 -14.72
CA ARG A 214 -5.10 12.96 -15.98
C ARG A 214 -3.63 12.72 -15.66
N SER A 215 -3.22 11.46 -15.68
CA SER A 215 -1.81 11.12 -15.63
C SER A 215 -1.12 11.67 -16.88
N THR A 216 -0.14 12.56 -16.70
CA THR A 216 0.77 12.98 -17.77
C THR A 216 1.97 12.05 -17.90
N VAL A 217 1.99 10.90 -17.21
CA VAL A 217 3.04 9.89 -17.37
C VAL A 217 3.06 9.49 -18.84
N ARG A 218 4.05 10.02 -19.56
CA ARG A 218 4.34 9.69 -20.94
C ARG A 218 4.53 8.17 -20.99
N PRO A 219 3.84 7.44 -21.87
CA PRO A 219 4.19 6.04 -22.09
C PRO A 219 5.69 5.99 -22.39
N GLY A 220 6.46 5.25 -21.60
CA GLY A 220 7.83 4.92 -21.96
C GLY A 220 7.85 4.31 -23.37
N PRO A 221 8.95 4.44 -24.12
CA PRO A 221 9.00 3.97 -25.50
C PRO A 221 8.54 2.51 -25.55
N GLN A 222 7.42 2.28 -26.22
CA GLN A 222 6.94 0.95 -26.57
C GLN A 222 8.13 0.21 -27.22
N PRO A 223 8.45 -1.03 -26.83
CA PRO A 223 9.42 -1.80 -27.58
C PRO A 223 8.90 -1.87 -29.02
N ILE A 224 9.68 -1.30 -29.94
CA ILE A 224 9.40 -1.33 -31.37
C ILE A 224 9.11 -2.79 -31.72
N GLY A 225 7.87 -3.06 -32.10
CA GLY A 225 7.44 -4.39 -32.52
C GLY A 225 8.40 -4.89 -33.58
N ALA A 226 8.86 -6.13 -33.41
CA ALA A 226 9.68 -6.82 -34.37
C ALA A 226 9.04 -6.70 -35.78
N PRO A 227 9.83 -6.42 -36.83
CA PRO A 227 9.27 -6.29 -38.17
C PRO A 227 8.55 -7.59 -38.56
N PRO A 228 7.42 -7.49 -39.29
CA PRO A 228 6.67 -8.67 -39.71
C PRO A 228 7.57 -9.57 -40.56
N GLY A 229 7.75 -10.80 -40.09
CA GLY A 229 8.44 -11.85 -40.82
C GLY A 229 7.84 -11.99 -42.21
N VAL A 230 8.71 -11.88 -43.22
CA VAL A 230 8.37 -12.08 -44.63
C VAL A 230 7.72 -13.46 -44.77
N GLY A 231 6.45 -13.45 -45.20
CA GLY A 231 5.67 -14.67 -45.38
C GLY A 231 6.38 -15.64 -46.32
N HIS A 232 6.64 -16.84 -45.83
CA HIS A 232 6.99 -17.98 -46.68
C HIS A 232 5.76 -18.34 -47.54
N ARG A 233 5.78 -17.91 -48.80
CA ARG A 233 4.84 -18.40 -49.81
C ARG A 233 5.16 -19.87 -50.10
N SER A 234 4.28 -20.76 -49.68
CA SER A 234 4.18 -22.11 -50.24
C SER A 234 3.44 -22.07 -51.58
N ALA A 235 4.15 -22.40 -52.65
CA ALA A 235 3.67 -22.93 -53.93
C ALA A 235 4.85 -23.74 -54.48
N GLY A 236 4.81 -25.01 -54.84
CA GLY A 236 3.75 -25.82 -55.43
C GLY A 236 4.34 -26.51 -56.67
N ARG A 237 4.70 -27.80 -56.52
CA ARG A 237 4.88 -28.91 -57.51
C ARG A 237 5.23 -28.65 -58.99
N GLY A 238 6.22 -29.42 -59.47
CA GLY A 238 6.47 -29.84 -60.87
C GLY A 238 7.98 -29.91 -61.14
N ARG A 239 8.63 -31.01 -61.54
CA ARG A 239 8.27 -32.26 -62.24
C ARG A 239 8.96 -33.45 -61.57
#